data_AF-A0A9I9CGM9-F1
#
_entry.id   AF-A0A9I9CGM9-F1
#
_cell.length_a   1.000
_cell.length_b   1.000
_cell.length_c   1.000
_cell.angle_alpha   90.00
_cell.angle_beta   90.00
_cell.angle_gamma   90.00
#
_symmetry.space_group_name_H-M   'P 1'
#
loop_
_entity.id
_entity.type
_entity.pdbx_description
1 polymer ?
#
loop_
_entity_poly.entity_id
_entity_poly.type
_entity_poly.pdbx_seq_one_letter_code
_entity_poly.pdbx_strand_id
1 'polypeptide(L)'
;MSHQYSPTLEASLLLQPRCSEKVQRDFGIISFITRLLVSTLQISCLIGKNGAIITKLRRLTKANIRILSKENLPKVALEDDEMVQVIVN
;
A
#
# COMPACT_ATOMS: atom_id res chain seq x y z
N MET A 1 2.10 -20.56 16.82
CA MET A 1 1.21 -19.41 17.12
C MET A 1 0.56 -18.98 15.82
N SER A 2 -0.70 -19.34 15.58
CA SER A 2 -1.43 -18.92 14.39
C SER A 2 -1.80 -17.44 14.54
N HIS A 3 -1.08 -16.56 13.84
CA HIS A 3 -1.65 -15.26 13.51
C HIS A 3 -2.74 -15.54 12.47
N GLN A 4 -3.96 -15.82 12.95
CA GLN A 4 -5.10 -15.94 12.08
C GLN A 4 -5.48 -14.51 11.68
N TYR A 5 -4.93 -14.08 10.54
CA TYR A 5 -5.36 -12.86 9.88
C TYR A 5 -6.88 -12.86 9.75
N SER A 6 -7.52 -11.69 9.79
CA SER A 6 -8.95 -11.63 9.48
C SER A 6 -9.18 -12.20 8.07
N PRO A 7 -10.35 -12.78 7.78
CA PRO A 7 -10.64 -13.33 6.45
C PRO A 7 -10.37 -12.32 5.31
N THR A 8 -10.59 -11.03 5.55
CA THR A 8 -10.28 -9.95 4.60
C THR A 8 -8.79 -9.80 4.33
N LEU A 9 -7.96 -9.88 5.37
CA LEU A 9 -6.50 -9.79 5.24
C LEU A 9 -5.94 -11.02 4.52
N GLU A 10 -6.43 -12.21 4.86
CA GLU A 10 -6.04 -13.45 4.20
C GLU A 10 -6.40 -13.43 2.71
N ALA A 11 -7.63 -13.05 2.36
CA ALA A 11 -8.04 -12.91 0.96
C ALA A 11 -7.17 -11.88 0.22
N SER A 12 -6.84 -10.76 0.86
CA SER A 12 -5.99 -9.72 0.26
C SER A 12 -4.58 -10.23 -0.03
N LEU A 13 -3.98 -11.00 0.88
CA LEU A 13 -2.67 -11.63 0.68
C LEU A 13 -2.68 -12.63 -0.48
N LEU A 14 -3.73 -13.45 -0.58
CA LEU A 14 -3.87 -14.45 -1.64
C LEU A 14 -4.12 -13.82 -3.01
N LEU A 15 -4.82 -12.69 -3.08
CA LEU A 15 -5.13 -11.99 -4.31
C LEU A 15 -4.01 -11.04 -4.76
N GLN A 16 -3.14 -10.60 -3.85
CA GLN A 16 -2.10 -9.61 -4.14
C GLN A 16 -1.26 -9.96 -5.40
N PRO A 17 -0.77 -11.21 -5.61
CA PRO A 17 0.02 -11.52 -6.80
C PRO A 17 -0.77 -11.46 -8.12
N ARG A 18 -2.11 -11.56 -8.05
CA ARG A 18 -3.03 -11.49 -9.18
C ARG A 18 -3.49 -10.06 -9.47
N CYS A 19 -3.62 -9.23 -8.43
CA CYS A 19 -4.07 -7.85 -8.52
C CYS A 19 -2.91 -6.84 -8.64
N SER A 20 -1.70 -7.24 -8.28
CA SER A 20 -0.50 -6.42 -8.46
C SER A 20 -0.13 -6.40 -9.93
N GLU A 21 0.02 -5.19 -10.49
CA GLU A 21 0.81 -5.02 -11.71
C GLU A 21 2.21 -5.56 -11.45
N LYS A 22 2.61 -6.59 -12.19
CA LYS A 22 4.00 -7.06 -12.20
C LYS A 22 4.77 -6.09 -13.08
N VAL A 23 5.46 -5.15 -12.46
CA VAL A 23 6.32 -4.23 -13.21
C VAL A 23 7.69 -4.87 -13.26
N GLN A 24 8.02 -5.46 -14.40
CA GLN A 24 9.40 -5.85 -14.70
C GLN A 24 10.15 -4.57 -15.06
N ARG A 25 11.04 -4.15 -14.18
CA ARG A 25 11.98 -3.06 -14.51
C ARG A 25 13.20 -3.64 -15.20
N ASP A 26 14.02 -2.75 -15.75
CA ASP A 26 15.32 -3.11 -16.29
C ASP A 26 16.09 -4.02 -15.33
N PHE A 27 16.84 -4.98 -15.87
CA PHE A 27 17.64 -5.97 -15.14
C PHE A 27 16.88 -7.13 -14.48
N GLY A 28 15.61 -7.38 -14.85
CA GLY A 28 14.88 -8.59 -14.41
C GLY A 28 14.38 -8.56 -12.97
N ILE A 29 14.43 -7.40 -12.31
CA ILE A 29 13.89 -7.19 -10.97
C ILE A 29 12.35 -7.13 -11.07
N ILE A 30 11.68 -8.06 -10.38
CA ILE A 30 10.21 -8.12 -10.33
C ILE A 30 9.74 -7.22 -9.20
N SER A 31 9.00 -6.17 -9.52
CA SER A 31 8.37 -5.33 -8.51
C SER A 31 6.88 -5.66 -8.36
N PHE A 32 6.45 -5.79 -7.11
CA PHE A 32 5.04 -5.93 -6.73
C PHE A 32 4.52 -4.58 -6.21
N ILE A 33 3.43 -4.12 -6.82
CA ILE A 33 2.76 -2.87 -6.47
C ILE A 33 1.39 -3.20 -5.91
N THR A 34 1.13 -2.77 -4.67
CA THR A 34 -0.19 -2.83 -4.05
C THR A 34 -0.71 -1.42 -3.84
N ARG A 35 -1.94 -1.17 -4.29
CA ARG A 35 -2.64 0.11 -4.13
C ARG A 35 -3.86 -0.10 -3.24
N LEU A 36 -4.01 0.73 -2.22
CA LEU A 36 -5.10 0.67 -1.26
C LEU A 36 -5.78 2.04 -1.20
N LEU A 37 -7.11 2.07 -1.34
CA LEU A 37 -7.91 3.25 -1.00
C LEU A 37 -8.10 3.27 0.51
N VAL A 38 -7.81 4.42 1.10
CA VAL A 38 -7.74 4.61 2.55
C VAL A 38 -8.35 5.98 2.86
N SER A 39 -9.22 6.04 3.86
CA SER A 39 -9.80 7.33 4.28
C SER A 39 -8.71 8.31 4.72
N THR A 40 -8.94 9.60 4.47
CA THR A 40 -8.01 10.69 4.84
C THR A 40 -7.64 10.65 6.33
N LEU A 41 -8.57 10.26 7.20
CA LEU A 41 -8.32 10.11 8.64
C LEU A 41 -7.22 9.07 8.91
N GLN A 42 -7.26 7.92 8.24
CA GLN A 42 -6.28 6.84 8.41
C GLN A 42 -4.90 7.22 7.84
N ILE A 43 -4.85 8.08 6.82
CA ILE A 43 -3.57 8.62 6.30
C ILE A 43 -2.82 9.39 7.37
N SER A 44 -3.51 10.22 8.16
CA SER A 44 -2.88 10.98 9.24
C SER A 44 -2.17 10.05 10.25
N CYS A 45 -2.81 8.94 10.60
CA CYS A 45 -2.26 7.90 11.48
C CYS A 45 -1.07 7.17 10.82
N LEU A 46 -1.16 6.88 9.52
CA LEU A 46 -0.09 6.23 8.76
C LEU A 46 1.18 7.08 8.71
N ILE A 47 1.04 8.39 8.43
CA ILE A 47 2.16 9.34 8.45
C ILE A 47 2.73 9.40 9.88
N GLY A 48 1.83 9.59 10.84
CA GLY A 48 2.17 9.80 12.24
C GLY A 48 2.84 11.15 12.50
N LYS A 49 3.10 11.45 13.77
CA LYS A 49 3.73 12.71 14.18
C LYS A 49 5.09 12.88 13.48
N ASN A 50 5.25 13.99 12.76
CA ASN A 50 6.46 14.32 11.98
C ASN A 50 6.88 13.22 10.97
N GLY A 51 5.94 12.40 10.48
CA GLY A 51 6.25 11.32 9.55
C GLY A 51 6.95 10.10 10.18
N ALA A 52 6.99 10.00 11.51
CA ALA A 52 7.74 8.96 12.21
C ALA A 52 7.25 7.54 11.91
N ILE A 53 5.94 7.35 11.76
CA ILE A 53 5.33 6.02 11.57
C ILE A 53 5.60 5.51 10.15
N ILE A 54 5.28 6.31 9.13
CA ILE A 54 5.53 5.92 7.73
C ILE A 54 7.03 5.70 7.47
N THR A 55 7.90 6.50 8.10
CA THR A 55 9.36 6.32 8.00
C THR A 55 9.81 5.02 8.65
N LYS A 56 9.29 4.70 9.84
CA LYS A 56 9.56 3.42 10.50
C LYS A 56 9.10 2.24 9.65
N LEU A 57 7.89 2.31 9.07
CA LEU A 57 7.35 1.25 8.22
C LEU A 57 8.22 1.02 6.98
N ARG A 58 8.56 2.08 6.23
CA ARG A 58 9.49 2.00 5.09
C ARG A 58 10.81 1.32 5.47
N ARG A 59 11.37 1.66 6.65
CA ARG A 59 12.62 1.06 7.14
C ARG A 59 12.49 -0.42 7.49
N LEU A 60 11.40 -0.81 8.14
CA LEU A 60 11.15 -2.18 8.60
C LEU A 60 10.80 -3.12 7.45
N THR A 61 9.94 -2.69 6.53
CA THR A 61 9.46 -3.52 5.42
C THR A 61 10.36 -3.47 4.20
N LYS A 62 11.27 -2.49 4.13
CA LYS A 62 12.08 -2.17 2.93
C LYS A 62 11.24 -1.81 1.70
N ALA A 63 9.95 -1.54 1.89
CA ALA A 63 9.05 -1.16 0.82
C ALA A 63 9.09 0.35 0.57
N ASN A 64 8.89 0.74 -0.69
CA ASN A 64 8.62 2.13 -1.05
C ASN A 64 7.11 2.40 -0.87
N ILE A 65 6.76 3.09 0.22
CA ILE A 65 5.38 3.44 0.56
C ILE A 65 5.14 4.90 0.16
N ARG A 66 4.11 5.19 -0.63
CA ARG A 66 3.75 6.53 -1.12
C ARG A 66 2.26 6.80 -0.92
N ILE A 67 1.90 8.07 -0.70
CA ILE A 67 0.52 8.56 -0.77
C ILE A 67 0.43 9.31 -2.09
N LEU A 68 -0.51 8.93 -2.96
CA LEU A 68 -0.68 9.50 -4.29
C LEU A 68 -1.65 10.68 -4.25
N SER A 69 -1.49 11.65 -5.15
CA SER A 69 -2.40 12.79 -5.24
C SER A 69 -3.81 12.37 -5.65
N LYS A 70 -4.82 13.10 -5.15
CA LYS A 70 -6.24 12.83 -5.39
C LYS A 70 -6.64 12.82 -6.86
N GLU A 71 -5.90 13.52 -7.72
CA GLU A 71 -6.13 13.55 -9.18
C GLU A 71 -5.89 12.20 -9.88
N ASN A 72 -5.20 11.25 -9.21
CA ASN A 72 -4.85 9.94 -9.76
C ASN A 72 -5.74 8.80 -9.22
N LEU A 73 -6.86 9.12 -8.55
CA LEU A 73 -7.74 8.12 -7.95
C LEU A 73 -8.69 7.48 -8.98
N PRO A 74 -9.03 6.19 -8.85
CA PRO A 74 -10.02 5.54 -9.69
C PRO A 74 -11.43 6.10 -9.44
N LYS A 75 -12.34 5.96 -10.41
CA LYS A 75 -13.73 6.45 -10.31
C LYS A 75 -14.55 5.90 -9.14
N VAL A 76 -14.11 4.80 -8.53
CA VAL A 76 -14.76 4.17 -7.36
C VAL A 76 -14.36 4.83 -6.04
N ALA A 77 -13.32 5.68 -6.04
CA ALA A 77 -12.86 6.37 -4.84
C ALA A 77 -13.88 7.41 -4.37
N LEU A 78 -14.02 7.51 -3.04
CA LEU A 78 -14.82 8.53 -2.37
C LEU A 78 -14.05 9.86 -2.30
N GLU A 79 -14.75 10.94 -1.99
CA GLU A 79 -14.16 12.29 -1.88
C GLU A 79 -13.06 12.36 -0.79
N ASP A 80 -13.25 11.61 0.29
CA ASP A 80 -12.34 11.52 1.42
C ASP A 80 -11.32 10.37 1.30
N ASP A 81 -11.31 9.65 0.19
CA ASP A 81 -10.29 8.64 -0.08
C ASP A 81 -8.95 9.27 -0.50
N GLU A 82 -7.89 8.59 -0.09
CA GLU A 82 -6.52 8.80 -0.51
C GLU A 82 -5.96 7.43 -0.94
N MET A 83 -5.01 7.40 -1.87
CA MET A 83 -4.42 6.14 -2.33
C MET A 83 -3.03 5.94 -1.77
N VAL A 84 -2.85 4.86 -1.01
CA VAL A 84 -1.55 4.39 -0.55
C VAL A 84 -1.01 3.37 -1.52
N GLN A 85 0.19 3.63 -2.04
CA GLN A 85 0.92 2.71 -2.90
C GLN A 85 2.10 2.10 -2.14
N VAL A 86 2.19 0.78 -2.14
CA VAL A 86 3.30 0.02 -1.57
C VAL A 86 4.01 -0.73 -2.69
N ILE A 87 5.30 -0.46 -2.87
CA ILE A 87 6.14 -1.10 -3.87
C ILE A 87 7.21 -1.93 -3.17
N VAL A 88 7.28 -3.23 -3.50
CA VAL A 88 8.32 -4.16 -3.06
C VAL A 88 9.10 -4.62 -4.28
N ASN A 89 10.42 -4.76 -4.15
CA ASN A 89 11.34 -5.17 -5.22
C ASN A 89 11.94 -6.53 -4.90
#